data_AF-A0A0Q8VAR5-F1
#
_entry.id   AF-A0A0Q8VAR5-F1
#
_cell.length_a   1.000
_cell.length_b   1.000
_cell.length_c   1.000
_cell.angle_alpha   90.00
_cell.angle_beta   90.00
_cell.angle_gamma   90.00
#
_symmetry.space_group_name_H-M   'P 1'
#
loop_
_entity.id
_entity.type
_entity.pdbx_description
1 polymer ?
#
loop_
_entity_poly.entity_id
_entity_poly.type
_entity_poly.pdbx_seq_one_letter_code
_entity_poly.pdbx_strand_id
1 'polypeptide(L)'
;MGVLVYDGQGFEFDDRALAHIQAVITVKLRRREPFLLSWSTTRSAPARHSVWIDNAIPLRYEFDRDVGDRLDDAWLGQLMEMASRSAGVLLPQELADISPLPQHRRRQTSARAAGSPVARSTTAVAV
;
A
#
# COMPACT_ATOMS: atom_id res chain seq x y z
N MET A 1 -1.02 16.39 2.70
CA MET A 1 -1.41 15.29 1.81
C MET A 1 -0.84 14.04 2.45
N GLY A 2 -1.63 13.00 2.62
CA GLY A 2 -1.21 11.80 3.29
C GLY A 2 -0.81 10.72 2.29
N VAL A 3 0.04 9.79 2.71
CA VAL A 3 0.43 8.63 1.89
C VAL A 3 0.02 7.35 2.59
N LEU A 4 -0.74 6.52 1.88
CA LEU A 4 -0.94 5.11 2.20
C LEU A 4 0.17 4.30 1.54
N VAL A 5 1.02 3.65 2.34
CA VAL A 5 2.04 2.74 1.82
C VAL A 5 1.57 1.30 2.02
N TYR A 6 1.35 0.59 0.92
CA TYR A 6 0.91 -0.79 0.91
C TYR A 6 1.75 -1.63 -0.05
N ASP A 7 2.32 -2.74 0.44
CA ASP A 7 3.29 -3.56 -0.32
C ASP A 7 4.45 -2.74 -0.94
N GLY A 8 4.87 -1.69 -0.23
CA GLY A 8 5.92 -0.77 -0.70
C GLY A 8 5.48 0.19 -1.81
N GLN A 9 4.21 0.19 -2.21
CA GLN A 9 3.62 1.18 -3.11
C GLN A 9 2.97 2.31 -2.31
N GLY A 10 3.31 3.56 -2.64
CA GLY A 10 2.72 4.75 -2.02
C GLY A 10 1.55 5.29 -2.84
N PHE A 11 0.43 5.56 -2.17
CA PHE A 11 -0.77 6.16 -2.74
C PHE A 11 -1.12 7.43 -1.97
N GLU A 12 -1.17 8.56 -2.66
CA GLU A 12 -1.50 9.86 -2.06
C GLU A 12 -3.01 10.03 -1.89
N PHE A 13 -3.40 10.65 -0.77
CA PHE A 13 -4.77 11.01 -0.43
C PHE A 13 -4.79 12.33 0.34
N ASP A 14 -5.95 12.97 0.41
CA ASP A 14 -6.16 14.02 1.40
C ASP A 14 -5.98 13.47 2.81
N ASP A 15 -5.37 14.24 3.71
CA ASP A 15 -5.09 13.78 5.09
C ASP A 15 -6.38 13.36 5.82
N ARG A 16 -7.49 14.07 5.57
CA ARG A 16 -8.83 13.70 6.08
C ARG A 16 -9.28 12.35 5.51
N ALA A 17 -9.10 12.12 4.21
CA ALA A 17 -9.45 10.85 3.59
C ALA A 17 -8.61 9.69 4.13
N LEU A 18 -7.29 9.91 4.25
CA LEU A 18 -6.37 8.93 4.80
C LEU A 18 -6.73 8.56 6.24
N ALA A 19 -7.17 9.51 7.06
CA ALA A 19 -7.64 9.24 8.43
C ALA A 19 -8.86 8.30 8.45
N HIS A 20 -9.83 8.51 7.56
CA HIS A 20 -11.01 7.64 7.46
C HIS A 20 -10.63 6.25 6.92
N ILE A 21 -9.76 6.19 5.91
CA ILE A 21 -9.21 4.94 5.38
C ILE A 21 -8.49 4.16 6.49
N GLN A 22 -7.65 4.84 7.28
CA GLN A 22 -6.95 4.25 8.42
C GLN A 22 -7.93 3.67 9.44
N ALA A 23 -8.98 4.40 9.80
CA ALA A 23 -10.00 3.94 10.75
C ALA A 23 -10.69 2.66 10.23
N VAL A 24 -11.15 2.66 8.97
CA VAL A 24 -11.80 1.48 8.35
C VAL A 24 -10.87 0.28 8.30
N ILE A 25 -9.64 0.46 7.79
CA ILE A 25 -8.65 -0.62 7.70
C ILE A 25 -8.35 -1.17 9.09
N THR A 26 -8.15 -0.31 10.09
CA THR A 26 -7.84 -0.72 11.47
C THR A 26 -8.94 -1.62 12.03
N VAL A 27 -10.21 -1.26 11.85
CA VAL A 27 -11.32 -2.08 12.36
C VAL A 27 -11.43 -3.40 11.60
N LYS A 28 -11.38 -3.37 10.27
CA LYS A 28 -11.52 -4.57 9.41
C LYS A 28 -10.39 -5.57 9.64
N LEU A 29 -9.14 -5.10 9.70
CA LEU A 29 -7.99 -5.98 9.90
C LEU A 29 -7.94 -6.58 11.31
N ARG A 30 -8.35 -5.86 12.36
CA ARG A 30 -8.50 -6.43 13.71
C ARG A 30 -9.47 -7.61 13.75
N ARG A 31 -10.47 -7.62 12.87
CA ARG A 31 -11.45 -8.72 12.72
C ARG A 31 -11.00 -9.80 11.73
N ARG A 32 -9.81 -9.67 11.15
CA ARG A 32 -9.32 -10.52 10.05
C ARG A 32 -10.28 -10.54 8.86
N GLU A 33 -10.88 -9.40 8.56
CA GLU A 33 -11.77 -9.23 7.42
C GLU A 33 -11.05 -8.49 6.30
N PRO A 34 -10.44 -9.21 5.33
CA PRO A 34 -9.87 -8.56 4.16
C PRO A 34 -10.98 -7.94 3.31
N PHE A 35 -10.65 -6.88 2.60
CA PHE A 35 -11.62 -6.17 1.77
C PHE A 35 -10.95 -5.47 0.59
N LEU A 36 -11.76 -5.14 -0.43
CA LEU A 36 -11.31 -4.38 -1.59
C LEU A 36 -11.46 -2.88 -1.32
N LEU A 37 -10.39 -2.10 -1.54
CA LEU A 37 -10.39 -0.65 -1.52
C LEU A 37 -10.20 -0.11 -2.94
N SER A 38 -11.15 0.69 -3.42
CA SER A 38 -11.16 1.31 -4.75
C SER A 38 -11.26 2.83 -4.66
N TRP A 39 -10.61 3.53 -5.58
CA TRP A 39 -10.73 4.99 -5.76
C TRP A 39 -10.44 5.39 -7.20
N SER A 40 -10.85 6.59 -7.60
CA SER A 40 -10.59 7.16 -8.93
C SER A 40 -9.62 8.34 -8.85
N THR A 41 -8.74 8.47 -9.84
CA THR A 41 -7.90 9.68 -10.02
C THR A 41 -8.44 10.56 -11.14
N THR A 42 -8.37 11.89 -10.94
CA THR A 42 -8.86 12.87 -11.92
C THR A 42 -7.78 13.41 -12.87
N ARG A 43 -6.50 13.12 -12.63
CA ARG A 43 -5.39 13.86 -13.31
C ARG A 43 -4.82 13.21 -14.57
N SER A 44 -5.00 11.91 -14.76
CA SER A 44 -4.59 11.21 -15.98
C SER A 44 -5.65 10.16 -16.27
N ALA A 45 -6.30 10.24 -17.44
CA ALA A 45 -7.40 9.41 -17.95
C ALA A 45 -8.12 8.55 -16.88
N PRO A 46 -9.41 8.80 -16.55
CA PRO A 46 -10.07 8.31 -15.33
C PRO A 46 -9.72 6.86 -15.02
N ALA A 47 -8.70 6.69 -14.17
CA ALA A 47 -8.16 5.40 -13.83
C ALA A 47 -8.71 5.03 -12.46
N ARG A 48 -9.49 3.95 -12.44
CA ARG A 48 -9.93 3.33 -11.20
C ARG A 48 -8.78 2.49 -10.66
N HIS A 49 -8.26 2.87 -9.49
CA HIS A 49 -7.33 2.07 -8.73
C HIS A 49 -8.11 1.16 -7.78
N SER A 50 -7.60 -0.05 -7.55
CA SER A 50 -8.19 -0.98 -6.59
C SER A 50 -7.11 -1.87 -6.00
N VAL A 51 -7.09 -1.98 -4.68
CA VAL A 51 -6.15 -2.81 -3.92
C VAL A 51 -6.92 -3.73 -2.98
N TRP A 52 -6.48 -4.98 -2.88
CA TRP A 52 -6.97 -5.91 -1.88
C TRP A 52 -6.19 -5.72 -0.59
N ILE A 53 -6.87 -5.37 0.50
CA ILE A 53 -6.27 -5.12 1.82
C ILE A 53 -6.39 -6.38 2.68
N ASP A 54 -5.25 -6.88 3.17
CA ASP A 54 -5.16 -8.06 4.03
C ASP A 54 -4.12 -7.90 5.15
N ASN A 55 -4.27 -8.65 6.24
CA ASN A 55 -3.38 -8.61 7.41
C ASN A 55 -1.94 -9.10 7.13
N ALA A 56 -1.75 -9.92 6.11
CA ALA A 56 -0.43 -10.49 5.80
C ALA A 56 0.49 -9.50 5.04
N ILE A 57 -0.01 -8.33 4.63
CA ILE A 57 0.73 -7.38 3.80
C ILE A 57 1.11 -6.15 4.64
N PRO A 58 2.41 -5.74 4.65
CA PRO A 58 2.83 -4.55 5.36
C PRO A 58 2.09 -3.30 4.91
N LEU A 59 1.67 -2.51 5.90
CA LEU A 59 0.87 -1.30 5.72
C LEU A 59 1.42 -0.18 6.60
N ARG A 60 1.52 1.03 6.06
CA ARG A 60 1.91 2.24 6.81
C ARG A 60 1.11 3.44 6.33
N TYR A 61 0.87 4.37 7.24
CA TYR A 61 0.25 5.66 6.98
C TYR A 61 1.27 6.76 7.29
N GLU A 62 1.41 7.71 6.38
CA GLU A 62 2.26 8.89 6.55
C GLU A 62 1.38 10.13 6.39
N PHE A 63 1.38 11.03 7.36
CA PHE A 63 0.56 12.25 7.34
C PHE A 63 1.47 13.47 7.32
N ASP A 64 1.19 14.44 6.45
CA ASP A 64 1.95 15.70 6.38
C ASP A 64 1.59 16.66 7.51
N ARG A 65 0.37 16.57 8.02
CA ARG A 65 -0.16 17.44 9.07
C ARG A 65 -0.79 16.61 10.18
N ASP A 66 -0.74 17.11 11.39
CA ASP A 66 -1.54 16.57 12.47
C ASP A 66 -3.01 16.88 12.18
N VAL A 67 -3.78 15.86 11.82
CA VAL A 67 -5.17 15.99 11.35
C VAL A 67 -6.13 16.26 12.50
N GLY A 68 -5.69 16.11 13.76
CA GLY A 68 -6.47 16.45 14.94
C GLY A 68 -7.87 15.83 14.90
N ASP A 69 -7.95 14.52 15.02
CA ASP A 69 -9.11 13.68 15.41
C ASP A 69 -10.53 14.03 14.87
N ARG A 70 -10.66 14.78 13.77
CA ARG A 70 -11.98 15.08 13.17
C ARG A 70 -12.37 14.02 12.15
N LEU A 71 -12.53 12.79 12.64
CA LEU A 71 -13.29 11.78 11.93
C LEU A 71 -14.75 12.22 11.87
N ASP A 72 -15.37 12.03 10.71
CA ASP A 72 -16.79 12.24 10.50
C ASP A 72 -17.49 10.89 10.67
N ASP A 73 -18.23 10.73 11.76
CA ASP A 73 -18.88 9.46 12.11
C ASP A 73 -19.86 8.98 11.04
N ALA A 74 -20.58 9.91 10.40
CA ALA A 74 -21.52 9.57 9.35
C ALA A 74 -20.80 9.05 8.11
N TRP A 75 -19.65 9.63 7.78
CA TRP A 75 -18.84 9.17 6.66
C TRP A 75 -18.14 7.84 6.97
N LEU A 76 -17.58 7.70 8.18
CA LEU A 76 -16.98 6.45 8.65
C LEU A 76 -18.00 5.31 8.62
N GLY A 77 -19.23 5.56 9.07
CA GLY A 77 -20.33 4.59 9.02
C GLY A 77 -20.60 4.10 7.59
N GLN A 78 -20.67 5.01 6.62
CA GLN A 78 -20.86 4.66 5.20
C GLN A 78 -19.70 3.82 4.66
N LEU A 79 -18.45 4.21 4.95
CA LEU A 79 -17.28 3.46 4.49
C LEU A 79 -17.23 2.06 5.11
N MET A 80 -17.58 1.92 6.39
CA MET A 80 -17.66 0.63 7.08
C MET A 80 -18.75 -0.27 6.52
N GLU A 81 -19.91 0.31 6.17
CA GLU A 81 -20.98 -0.42 5.49
C GLU A 81 -20.50 -0.93 4.13
N MET A 82 -19.85 -0.08 3.34
CA MET A 82 -19.29 -0.44 2.03
C MET A 82 -18.22 -1.53 2.15
N ALA A 83 -17.32 -1.41 3.13
CA ALA A 83 -16.26 -2.40 3.39
C ALA A 83 -16.80 -3.79 3.76
N SER A 84 -18.05 -3.87 4.22
CA SER A 84 -18.71 -5.12 4.57
C SER A 84 -19.44 -5.78 3.38
N ARG A 85 -19.52 -5.09 2.23
CA ARG A 85 -20.13 -5.60 1.00
C ARG A 85 -19.06 -6.25 0.10
N SER A 86 -19.48 -7.18 -0.75
CA SER A 86 -18.60 -7.84 -1.73
C SER A 86 -17.97 -6.88 -2.75
N ALA A 87 -18.62 -5.75 -3.02
CA ALA A 87 -18.10 -4.71 -3.92
C ALA A 87 -16.92 -3.91 -3.33
N GLY A 88 -16.69 -3.99 -2.02
CA GLY A 88 -15.65 -3.24 -1.31
C GLY A 88 -15.97 -1.77 -1.08
N VAL A 89 -14.96 -1.03 -0.64
CA VAL A 89 -15.00 0.42 -0.44
C VAL A 89 -14.69 1.13 -1.74
N LEU A 90 -15.55 2.04 -2.17
CA LEU A 90 -15.29 3.03 -3.20
C LEU A 90 -15.18 4.43 -2.56
N LEU A 91 -14.00 5.03 -2.61
CA LEU A 91 -13.80 6.38 -2.09
C LEU A 91 -14.39 7.43 -3.06
N PRO A 92 -15.14 8.43 -2.56
CA PRO A 92 -15.63 9.54 -3.37
C PRO A 92 -14.49 10.36 -4.00
N GLN A 93 -14.70 10.85 -5.22
CA GLN A 93 -13.69 11.56 -6.01
C GLN A 93 -13.24 12.91 -5.41
N GLU A 94 -14.05 13.51 -4.54
CA GLU A 94 -13.75 14.80 -3.88
C GLU A 94 -12.62 14.70 -2.82
N LEU A 95 -12.13 13.49 -2.53
CA LEU A 95 -11.18 13.19 -1.45
C LEU A 95 -9.91 12.45 -1.92
N ALA A 96 -9.72 12.36 -3.24
CA ALA A 96 -8.68 11.56 -3.86
C ALA A 96 -7.91 12.40 -4.88
N ASP A 97 -7.14 13.39 -4.41
CA ASP A 97 -6.10 14.02 -5.23
C ASP A 97 -4.81 13.18 -5.09
N ILE A 98 -4.48 12.40 -6.13
CA ILE A 98 -3.52 11.28 -6.04
C ILE A 98 -2.38 11.49 -7.04
N SER A 99 -1.13 11.44 -6.58
CA SER A 99 0.03 11.01 -7.36
C SER A 99 0.57 9.68 -6.81
N PRO A 100 0.84 8.66 -7.63
CA PRO A 100 1.67 7.55 -7.20
C PRO A 100 3.09 8.06 -6.98
N LEU A 101 3.65 7.84 -5.79
CA LEU A 101 5.05 8.15 -5.55
C LEU A 101 5.92 7.25 -6.43
N PRO A 102 6.98 7.79 -7.06
CA PRO A 102 7.88 7.00 -7.89
C PRO A 102 8.45 5.83 -7.09
N GLN A 103 8.26 4.62 -7.61
CA GLN A 103 8.66 3.38 -6.96
C GLN A 103 10.18 3.38 -6.75
N HIS A 104 10.64 3.27 -5.50
CA HIS A 104 12.02 2.84 -5.25
C HIS A 104 12.13 1.40 -5.72
N ARG A 105 12.61 1.23 -6.97
CA ARG A 105 12.85 -0.04 -7.63
C ARG A 105 13.57 -0.96 -6.65
N ARG A 106 12.80 -1.87 -6.06
CA ARG A 106 13.24 -2.86 -5.10
C ARG A 106 14.45 -3.53 -5.73
N ARG A 107 15.66 -3.27 -5.20
CA ARG A 107 16.86 -4.01 -5.58
C ARG A 107 16.53 -5.46 -5.30
N GLN A 108 16.19 -6.21 -6.34
CA GLN A 108 16.20 -7.65 -6.30
C GLN A 108 17.63 -8.03 -5.94
N THR A 109 17.90 -8.21 -4.65
CA THR A 109 18.99 -9.05 -4.21
C THR A 109 18.65 -10.42 -4.76
N SER A 110 19.20 -10.73 -5.94
CA SER A 110 19.42 -12.09 -6.37
C SER A 110 20.30 -12.72 -5.30
N ALA A 111 19.67 -13.30 -4.28
CA ALA A 111 20.28 -14.31 -3.45
C ALA A 111 20.50 -15.53 -4.34
N ARG A 112 21.50 -15.43 -5.22
CA ARG A 112 22.15 -16.58 -5.85
C ARG A 112 23.01 -17.20 -4.76
N ALA A 113 22.36 -18.02 -3.94
CA ALA A 113 23.04 -18.99 -3.11
C ALA A 113 23.83 -19.93 -4.02
N ALA A 114 25.14 -20.05 -3.78
CA ALA A 114 25.83 -21.34 -3.58
C ALA A 114 27.34 -21.18 -3.75
N GLY A 115 28.05 -21.25 -2.62
CA GLY A 115 29.26 -22.06 -2.44
C GLY A 115 30.46 -21.83 -3.34
N SER A 116 31.47 -21.16 -2.80
CA SER A 116 32.88 -21.55 -3.06
C SER A 116 33.22 -22.74 -2.16
N PRO A 117 34.08 -23.69 -2.58
CA PRO A 117 35.48 -23.58 -2.13
C PRO A 117 36.58 -24.11 -3.10
N VAL A 118 37.68 -23.36 -3.14
CA VAL A 118 39.12 -23.72 -2.95
C VAL A 118 39.75 -25.01 -3.56
N ALA A 119 40.93 -24.77 -4.19
CA ALA A 119 42.10 -25.64 -4.49
C ALA A 119 42.04 -26.54 -5.75
N ARG A 120 43.09 -26.78 -6.55
CA ARG A 120 44.55 -26.80 -6.34
C ARG A 120 45.34 -26.37 -7.60
N SER A 121 46.48 -25.70 -7.42
CA SER A 121 47.51 -25.54 -8.45
C SER A 121 48.36 -26.82 -8.53
N THR A 122 48.45 -27.47 -9.70
CA THR A 122 49.46 -28.51 -9.99
C THR A 122 49.72 -28.60 -11.51
N THR A 123 50.94 -28.20 -11.89
CA THR A 123 51.83 -28.73 -12.96
C THR A 123 51.48 -28.67 -14.46
N ALA A 124 52.37 -28.02 -15.24
CA ALA A 124 52.84 -28.44 -16.57
C ALA A 124 54.22 -27.77 -16.81
N VAL A 125 55.35 -28.45 -16.58
CA VAL A 125 56.20 -29.18 -17.55
C VAL A 125 56.38 -28.46 -18.88
N ALA A 126 57.59 -27.93 -19.10
CA ALA A 126 58.13 -27.56 -20.39
C ALA A 126 59.43 -28.34 -20.61
N VAL A 127 59.51 -29.04 -21.75
CA VAL A 127 60.73 -29.54 -22.39
C VAL A 127 60.65 -29.10 -23.85
#